data_AF-A0A7V5EZG6-F1
#
_entry.id   AF-A0A7V5EZG6-F1
#
_cell.length_a   1.000
_cell.length_b   1.000
_cell.length_c   1.000
_cell.angle_alpha   90.00
_cell.angle_beta   90.00
_cell.angle_gamma   90.00
#
_symmetry.space_group_name_H-M   'P 1'
#
loop_
_entity.id
_entity.type
_entity.pdbx_description
1 polymer ?
#
loop_
_entity_poly.entity_id
_entity_poly.type
_entity_poly.pdbx_seq_one_letter_code
_entity_poly.pdbx_strand_id
1 'polypeptide(L)' 'METYYEAMLDAVESPTWILRGYSGSFVAVSALGKQKYLHVVYKENDQDDGFIITAFIARKYNRRMIVWSQNS' A
#
# COMPACT_ATOMS: atom_id res chain seq x y z
N MET A 1 -15.17 -3.97 14.21
CA MET A 1 -14.43 -2.70 14.10
C MET A 1 -13.09 -3.08 13.52
N GLU A 2 -12.83 -2.73 12.27
CA GLU A 2 -11.51 -2.93 11.69
C GLU A 2 -10.53 -2.00 12.41
N THR A 3 -9.49 -2.58 13.01
CA THR A 3 -8.46 -1.79 13.68
C THR A 3 -7.52 -1.17 12.65
N TYR A 4 -6.82 -0.08 13.01
CA TYR A 4 -5.81 0.50 12.12
C TYR A 4 -4.72 -0.51 11.73
N TYR A 5 -4.47 -1.50 12.57
CA TYR A 5 -3.52 -2.58 12.31
C TYR A 5 -4.04 -3.51 11.20
N GLU A 6 -5.26 -4.01 11.33
CA GLU A 6 -5.91 -4.86 10.31
C GLU A 6 -5.97 -4.15 8.95
N ALA A 7 -6.39 -2.88 8.92
CA ALA A 7 -6.46 -2.11 7.68
C ALA A 7 -5.09 -1.95 6.98
N MET A 8 -3.99 -1.90 7.74
CA MET A 8 -2.65 -1.84 7.16
C MET A 8 -2.23 -3.20 6.58
N LEU A 9 -2.54 -4.30 7.27
CA LEU A 9 -2.24 -5.64 6.78
C LEU A 9 -3.06 -5.97 5.53
N ASP A 10 -4.37 -5.71 5.56
CA ASP A 10 -5.27 -5.91 4.42
C ASP A 10 -4.83 -5.09 3.21
N ALA A 11 -4.31 -3.87 3.42
CA ALA A 11 -3.78 -3.06 2.33
C ALA A 11 -2.53 -3.68 1.68
N VAL A 12 -1.69 -4.39 2.43
CA VAL A 12 -0.50 -5.09 1.89
C VAL A 12 -0.91 -6.40 1.23
N GLU A 13 -1.84 -7.16 1.82
CA GLU A 13 -2.31 -8.45 1.30
C GLU A 13 -3.18 -8.28 0.04
N SER A 14 -4.06 -7.29 0.04
CA SER A 14 -5.03 -7.03 -1.03
C SER A 14 -5.10 -5.55 -1.42
N PRO A 15 -4.00 -4.96 -1.93
CA PRO A 15 -3.98 -3.56 -2.36
C PRO A 15 -4.87 -3.33 -3.58
N THR A 16 -5.38 -2.10 -3.73
CA THR A 16 -5.96 -1.65 -5.00
C THR A 16 -4.87 -1.43 -6.05
N TRP A 17 -3.74 -0.86 -5.62
CA TRP A 17 -2.55 -0.62 -6.44
C TRP A 17 -1.27 -0.84 -5.63
N ILE A 18 -0.21 -1.27 -6.30
CA ILE A 18 1.15 -1.24 -5.76
C ILE A 18 1.94 -0.22 -6.56
N LEU A 19 2.56 0.72 -5.85
CA LEU A 19 3.43 1.74 -6.42
C LEU A 19 4.89 1.41 -6.07
N ARG A 20 5.80 1.75 -6.98
CA ARG A 20 7.24 1.74 -6.67
C ARG A 20 7.55 2.85 -5.67
N GLY A 21 8.14 2.47 -4.55
CA GLY A 21 8.68 3.38 -3.54
C GLY A 21 10.15 3.74 -3.81
N TYR A 22 10.84 4.19 -2.75
CA TYR A 22 12.25 4.55 -2.80
C TYR A 22 13.12 3.47 -2.13
N SER A 23 14.37 3.33 -2.57
CA SER A 23 15.33 2.39 -1.97
C SER A 23 14.84 0.92 -1.92
N GLY A 24 14.11 0.51 -2.96
CA GLY A 24 13.57 -0.85 -3.09
C GLY A 24 12.30 -1.11 -2.28
N SER A 25 11.65 -0.09 -1.70
CA SER A 25 10.34 -0.25 -1.07
C SER A 25 9.20 -0.25 -2.07
N PHE A 26 8.05 -0.76 -1.62
CA PHE A 26 6.77 -0.62 -2.28
C PHE A 26 5.83 0.24 -1.46
N VAL A 27 4.80 0.76 -2.14
CA VAL A 27 3.68 1.44 -1.49
C VAL A 27 2.40 0.75 -1.91
N ALA A 28 1.82 -0.01 -1.00
CA ALA A 28 0.48 -0.55 -1.14
C ALA A 28 -0.53 0.60 -0.96
N VAL A 29 -1.43 0.75 -1.93
CA VAL A 29 -2.47 1.77 -1.88
C VAL A 29 -3.83 1.09 -1.90
N SER A 30 -4.59 1.31 -0.83
CA SER A 30 -5.97 0.85 -0.69
C SER A 30 -6.95 2.02 -0.78
N ALA A 31 -7.90 1.94 -1.71
CA ALA A 31 -8.91 2.98 -1.90
C ALA A 31 -10.03 2.85 -0.86
N LEU A 32 -10.05 3.76 0.11
CA LEU A 32 -11.05 3.79 1.18
C LEU A 32 -12.31 4.58 0.80
N GLY A 33 -12.34 5.18 -0.39
CA GLY A 33 -13.43 6.01 -0.89
C GLY A 33 -12.95 7.16 -1.78
N LYS A 34 -13.84 8.10 -2.08
CA LYS A 34 -13.52 9.26 -2.93
C LYS A 34 -12.40 10.09 -2.31
N GLN A 35 -11.26 10.19 -3.02
CA GLN A 35 -10.09 10.97 -2.60
C GLN A 35 -9.60 10.60 -1.19
N LYS A 36 -9.73 9.33 -0.78
CA LYS A 36 -9.20 8.84 0.49
C LYS A 36 -8.50 7.51 0.25
N TYR A 37 -7.19 7.53 0.40
CA TYR A 37 -6.34 6.37 0.11
C TYR A 37 -5.44 6.09 1.30
N LEU A 38 -5.47 4.86 1.79
CA LEU A 38 -4.47 4.37 2.72
C LEU A 38 -3.22 4.02 1.93
N HIS A 39 -2.10 4.65 2.28
CA HIS A 39 -0.78 4.30 1.77
C HIS A 39 -0.04 3.54 2.85
N VAL A 40 0.43 2.34 2.53
CA VAL A 40 1.29 1.54 3.40
C VAL A 40 2.62 1.36 2.69
N VAL A 41 3.67 1.97 3.22
CA VAL A 41 5.03 1.85 2.69
C VAL A 41 5.68 0.66 3.38
N TYR A 42 6.15 -0.31 2.61
CA TYR A 42 6.70 -1.55 3.14
C TYR A 42 7.85 -2.04 2.27
N LYS A 43 8.62 -2.98 2.81
CA LYS A 43 9.70 -3.67 2.10
C LYS A 43 9.59 -5.16 2.36
N GLU A 44 9.70 -5.94 1.30
CA GLU A 44 9.84 -7.40 1.35
C GLU A 44 11.33 -7.72 1.38
N ASN A 45 11.76 -8.54 2.36
CA ASN A 45 13.13 -9.05 2.43
C ASN A 45 13.25 -10.35 1.64
N ASP A 46 12.22 -11.18 1.69
CA ASP A 46 12.01 -12.39 0.91
C ASP A 46 10.50 -12.62 0.67
N GLN A 47 10.10 -13.83 0.30
CA GLN A 47 8.69 -14.15 0.00
C GLN A 47 7.81 -14.25 1.25
N ASP A 48 8.40 -14.50 2.42
CA ASP A 48 7.71 -14.79 3.68
C ASP A 48 8.00 -13.74 4.78
N ASP A 49 8.97 -12.84 4.56
CA ASP A 49 9.38 -11.80 5.51
C ASP A 49 9.42 -10.39 4.91
N GLY A 50 9.10 -9.42 5.75
CA GLY A 50 9.11 -8.01 5.42
C GLY A 50 8.66 -7.15 6.59
N PHE A 51 8.62 -5.84 6.35
CA PHE A 51 8.18 -4.89 7.37
C PHE A 51 7.51 -3.66 6.77
N ILE A 52 6.54 -3.14 7.51
CA ILE A 52 5.91 -1.86 7.24
C ILE A 52 6.79 -0.76 7.84
N ILE A 53 7.17 0.20 7.01
CA ILE A 53 7.97 1.36 7.40
C ILE A 53 7.06 2.45 7.97
N THR A 54 5.97 2.75 7.26
CA THR A 54 4.99 3.76 7.66
C THR A 54 3.67 3.57 6.95
N ALA A 55 2.59 4.07 7.54
CA ALA A 55 1.28 4.11 6.92
C ALA A 55 0.60 5.45 7.18
N PHE A 56 -0.07 6.00 6.16
CA PHE A 56 -0.77 7.28 6.27
C PHE A 56 -1.92 7.39 5.26
N ILE A 57 -2.88 8.25 5.58
CA ILE A 57 -3.98 8.56 4.67
C ILE A 57 -3.62 9.77 3.82
N ALA A 58 -3.80 9.66 2.51
CA ALA A 58 -3.63 10.77 1.57
C ALA A 58 -4.81 10.89 0.60
N ARG A 59 -4.97 12.07 0.00
CA ARG A 59 -6.04 12.34 -0.97
C ARG A 59 -5.70 12.01 -2.41
N LYS A 60 -4.42 11.73 -2.68
CA LYS A 60 -3.87 11.48 -4.01
C LYS A 60 -2.83 10.36 -3.91
N TYR A 61 -2.62 9.67 -5.01
CA TYR A 61 -1.53 8.72 -5.21
C TYR A 61 -0.87 8.99 -6.56
N ASN A 62 0.38 8.59 -6.73
CA ASN A 62 1.11 8.84 -7.97
C ASN A 62 0.88 7.72 -9.00
N ARG A 63 -0.05 7.95 -9.94
CA ARG A 63 -0.40 6.99 -11.00
C ARG A 63 0.77 6.55 -11.87
N ARG A 64 1.81 7.38 -12.03
CA ARG A 64 2.98 7.05 -12.85
C ARG A 64 3.90 6.02 -12.19
N MET A 65 3.76 5.81 -10.88
CA MET A 65 4.58 4.88 -10.10
C MET A 65 3.93 3.52 -9.95
N ILE A 66 2.72 3.30 -10.47
CA ILE A 66 2.02 2.02 -10.38
C ILE A 66 2.84 0.96 -11.11
N VAL A 67 3.17 -0.11 -10.39
CA VAL A 67 3.82 -1.30 -10.93
C VAL A 67 2.87 -2.49 -11.01
N TRP A 68 1.75 -2.45 -10.28
CA TRP A 68 0.71 -3.47 -10.32
C TRP A 68 -0.66 -2.89 -9.95
N SER A 69 -1.74 -3.43 -10.52
CA SER A 69 -3.12 -3.08 -10.16
C SER A 69 -4.04 -4.29 -10.15
N GLN A 70 -4.97 -4.34 -9.19
CA GLN A 70 -5.87 -5.49 -8.97
C GLN A 70 -6.83 -5.77 -10.14
N ASN A 71 -7.08 -4.79 -11.00
CA ASN A 71 -7.99 -4.89 -12.16
C ASN A 71 -7.25 -4.97 -13.51
N SER A 72 -5.99 -5.43 -13.52
CA SER A 72 -5.23 -5.65 -14.78
C SER A 72 -5.58 -6.99 -15.43
#